data_AF-M4VWX4-F1
#
_entry.id   AF-M4VWX4-F1
#
_cell.length_a   1.000
_cell.length_b   1.000
_cell.length_c   1.000
_cell.angle_alpha   90.00
_cell.angle_beta   90.00
_cell.angle_gamma   90.00
#
_symmetry.space_group_name_H-M   'P 1'
#
loop_
_entity.id
_entity.type
_entity.pdbx_description
1 polymer ?
#
loop_
_entity_poly.entity_id
_entity_poly.type
_entity_poly.pdbx_seq_one_letter_code
_entity_poly.pdbx_strand_id
1 'polypeptide(L)'
;MMRWAAGLVLSAAFAVQAAPAPDQSILTGQVECIPKAQGEPFLRDVMKEAPTGETGENALFFVEIWANKDKGSWTLIGTPKNPMIVGPNIEGEALCALDAGTGGYPDDVYMKYRDYFPKP
;
A
#
# COMPACT_ATOMS: atom_id res chain seq x y z
N MET A 1 -27.45 50.18 -36.24
CA MET A 1 -26.04 50.34 -35.80
C MET A 1 -25.95 49.85 -34.37
N MET A 2 -25.10 48.85 -34.08
CA MET A 2 -24.32 48.73 -32.84
C MET A 2 -23.61 47.36 -32.88
N ARG A 3 -22.29 47.40 -33.08
CA ARG A 3 -21.36 46.32 -32.77
C ARG A 3 -20.81 46.60 -31.39
N TRP A 4 -20.89 45.63 -30.48
CA TRP A 4 -20.07 45.62 -29.27
C TRP A 4 -19.17 44.39 -29.34
N ALA A 5 -17.87 44.67 -29.37
CA ALA A 5 -16.81 43.70 -29.14
C ALA A 5 -16.63 43.54 -27.63
N ALA A 6 -16.49 42.31 -27.17
CA ALA A 6 -15.91 42.01 -25.87
C ALA A 6 -15.07 40.74 -26.04
N GLY A 7 -13.77 40.94 -26.24
CA GLY A 7 -12.79 39.88 -26.06
C GLY A 7 -12.57 39.63 -24.58
N LEU A 8 -12.49 38.37 -24.17
CA LEU A 8 -12.06 37.97 -22.84
C LEU A 8 -11.15 36.74 -22.97
N VAL A 9 -9.85 37.03 -22.83
CA VAL A 9 -8.83 36.28 -22.08
C VAL A 9 -9.09 34.78 -21.94
N LEU A 10 -8.45 33.96 -22.78
CA LEU A 10 -8.24 32.55 -22.45
C LEU A 10 -7.15 32.48 -21.37
N SER A 11 -7.60 32.22 -20.14
CA SER A 11 -6.75 31.87 -19.00
C SER A 11 -5.79 30.74 -19.37
N ALA A 12 -4.52 30.93 -19.00
CA ALA A 12 -3.54 29.87 -18.99
C ALA A 12 -4.05 28.73 -18.10
N ALA A 13 -4.44 27.61 -18.72
CA ALA A 13 -4.65 26.37 -18.00
C ALA A 13 -3.26 25.88 -17.57
N PHE A 14 -2.92 26.11 -16.30
CA PHE A 14 -1.89 25.33 -15.66
C PHE A 14 -2.34 23.87 -15.71
N ALA A 15 -1.81 23.12 -16.66
CA ALA A 15 -1.76 21.67 -16.56
C ALA A 15 -0.83 21.38 -15.39
N VAL A 16 -1.40 21.30 -14.18
CA VAL A 16 -0.87 20.37 -13.18
C VAL A 16 -0.96 19.02 -13.87
N GLN A 17 0.13 18.61 -14.53
CA GLN A 17 0.38 17.20 -14.70
C GLN A 17 0.43 16.66 -13.28
N ALA A 18 -0.71 16.14 -12.83
CA ALA A 18 -0.74 15.17 -11.77
C ALA A 18 0.28 14.14 -12.24
N ALA A 19 1.46 14.15 -11.61
CA ALA A 19 2.35 13.01 -11.68
C ALA A 19 1.44 11.81 -11.43
N PRO A 20 1.52 10.74 -12.25
CA PRO A 20 0.67 9.57 -12.05
C PRO A 20 0.75 9.24 -10.56
N ALA A 21 -0.38 9.38 -9.86
CA ALA A 21 -0.45 8.92 -8.50
C ALA A 21 0.00 7.45 -8.55
N PRO A 22 0.79 6.97 -7.60
CA PRO A 22 1.21 5.57 -7.52
C PRO A 22 0.03 4.63 -7.19
N ASP A 23 -1.11 4.83 -7.85
CA ASP A 23 -2.36 4.07 -7.77
C ASP A 23 -2.32 2.79 -8.62
N GLN A 24 -1.15 2.31 -9.07
CA GLN A 24 -1.10 1.25 -10.08
C GLN A 24 -0.56 -0.12 -9.69
N SER A 25 -0.12 -0.41 -8.46
CA SER A 25 0.40 -1.78 -8.23
C SER A 25 0.42 -2.28 -6.78
N ILE A 26 -0.59 -2.00 -5.96
CA ILE A 26 -0.78 -2.75 -4.70
C ILE A 26 -2.26 -3.19 -4.51
N LEU A 27 -3.19 -2.72 -5.36
CA LEU A 27 -4.64 -2.79 -5.14
C LEU A 27 -5.38 -3.79 -6.05
N THR A 28 -4.86 -4.99 -6.29
CA THR A 28 -5.54 -5.97 -7.18
C THR A 28 -5.84 -7.35 -6.59
N GLY A 29 -5.50 -7.61 -5.32
CA GLY A 29 -5.73 -8.92 -4.71
C GLY A 29 -4.84 -10.03 -5.28
N GLN A 30 -3.83 -9.68 -6.08
CA GLN A 30 -2.67 -10.53 -6.31
C GLN A 30 -1.69 -10.32 -5.16
N VAL A 31 -1.11 -11.41 -4.66
CA VAL A 31 0.00 -11.34 -3.70
C VAL A 31 1.19 -10.76 -4.45
N GLU A 32 1.27 -9.44 -4.47
CA GLU A 32 2.36 -8.71 -5.11
C GLU A 32 3.52 -8.65 -4.13
N CYS A 33 4.61 -9.31 -4.51
CA CYS A 33 5.82 -9.33 -3.74
C CYS A 33 6.88 -8.46 -4.40
N ILE A 34 7.59 -7.71 -3.58
CA ILE A 34 8.66 -6.82 -3.99
C ILE A 34 9.89 -7.07 -3.11
N PRO A 35 11.11 -6.79 -3.60
CA PRO A 35 12.29 -6.84 -2.75
C PRO A 35 12.08 -5.98 -1.50
N LYS A 36 12.38 -6.52 -0.32
CA LYS A 36 12.15 -5.85 0.98
C LYS A 36 12.81 -4.47 1.05
N ALA A 37 14.02 -4.36 0.49
CA ALA A 37 14.76 -3.12 0.37
C ALA A 37 14.02 -2.00 -0.40
N GLN A 38 13.04 -2.36 -1.22
CA GLN A 38 12.18 -1.41 -1.96
C GLN A 38 10.80 -1.27 -1.31
N GLY A 39 10.27 -2.35 -0.72
CA GLY A 39 8.95 -2.35 -0.09
C GLY A 39 8.84 -1.55 1.20
N GLU A 40 9.79 -1.69 2.13
CA GLU A 40 9.72 -0.94 3.40
C GLU A 40 9.81 0.58 3.18
N PRO A 41 10.72 1.11 2.33
CA PRO A 41 10.70 2.52 1.99
C PRO A 41 9.41 2.96 1.33
N PHE A 42 8.81 2.16 0.45
CA PHE A 42 7.54 2.52 -0.18
C PHE A 42 6.42 2.67 0.86
N LEU A 43 6.25 1.68 1.74
CA LEU A 43 5.23 1.72 2.79
C LEU A 43 5.44 2.91 3.73
N ARG A 44 6.67 3.12 4.20
CA ARG A 44 7.00 4.21 5.12
C ARG A 44 6.93 5.58 4.48
N ASP A 45 7.50 5.74 3.28
CA ASP A 45 7.77 7.06 2.72
C ASP A 45 6.68 7.51 1.74
N VAL A 46 5.97 6.58 1.09
CA VAL A 46 4.87 6.87 0.15
C VAL A 46 3.51 6.67 0.83
N MET A 47 3.25 5.47 1.34
CA MET A 47 1.96 5.16 1.99
C MET A 47 1.85 5.82 3.37
N LYS A 48 2.98 6.20 3.97
CA LYS A 48 3.08 6.74 5.34
C LYS A 48 2.57 5.75 6.37
N GLU A 49 2.76 4.46 6.11
CA GLU A 49 2.45 3.37 7.03
C GLU A 49 3.66 3.02 7.88
N ALA A 50 3.43 2.64 9.12
CA ALA A 50 4.46 2.15 10.02
C ALA A 50 4.09 0.74 10.52
N PRO A 51 5.08 -0.12 10.82
CA PRO A 51 4.82 -1.40 11.44
C PRO A 51 4.09 -1.19 12.76
N THR A 52 3.05 -1.98 13.00
CA THR A 52 2.27 -1.90 14.25
C THR A 52 2.96 -2.66 15.38
N GLY A 53 3.94 -3.51 15.06
CA GLY A 53 4.57 -4.45 15.98
C GLY A 53 3.75 -5.72 16.21
N GLU A 54 2.54 -5.81 15.65
CA GLU A 54 1.73 -7.02 15.67
C GLU A 54 2.26 -7.99 14.62
N THR A 55 2.86 -9.09 15.08
CA THR A 55 3.47 -10.11 14.23
C THR A 55 2.79 -11.45 14.42
N GLY A 56 2.70 -12.22 13.34
CA GLY A 56 2.00 -13.48 13.28
C GLY A 56 2.62 -14.38 12.21
N GLU A 57 1.99 -15.51 11.94
CA GLU A 57 2.43 -16.39 10.86
C GLU A 57 1.35 -17.33 10.33
N ASN A 58 1.56 -17.83 9.12
CA ASN A 58 0.84 -18.96 8.57
C ASN A 58 1.81 -20.02 8.01
N ALA A 59 1.29 -20.96 7.22
CA ALA A 59 2.10 -22.02 6.61
C ALA A 59 3.19 -21.50 5.65
N LEU A 60 3.02 -20.33 5.04
CA LEU A 60 3.85 -19.81 3.96
C LEU A 60 4.61 -18.51 4.33
N PHE A 61 4.07 -17.71 5.25
CA PHE A 61 4.56 -16.36 5.55
C PHE A 61 4.67 -16.12 7.05
N PHE A 62 5.67 -15.34 7.45
CA PHE A 62 5.58 -14.49 8.64
C PHE A 62 4.78 -13.25 8.25
N VAL A 63 3.85 -12.81 9.10
CA VAL A 63 2.98 -11.68 8.79
C VAL A 63 3.13 -10.55 9.79
N GLU A 64 2.97 -9.32 9.33
CA GLU A 64 2.96 -8.10 10.14
C GLU A 64 1.94 -7.11 9.56
N ILE A 65 1.25 -6.35 10.42
CA ILE A 65 0.39 -5.26 9.95
C ILE A 65 1.19 -3.96 9.94
N TRP A 66 1.10 -3.23 8.83
CA TRP A 66 1.57 -1.85 8.71
C TRP A 66 0.35 -0.94 8.59
N ALA A 67 0.37 0.21 9.25
CA ALA A 67 -0.81 1.09 9.30
C ALA A 67 -0.45 2.57 9.25
N ASN A 68 -1.31 3.35 8.60
CA ASN A 68 -1.33 4.79 8.63
C ASN A 68 -2.56 5.23 9.42
N LYS A 69 -2.35 5.61 10.69
CA LYS A 69 -3.43 6.03 11.59
C LYS A 69 -4.12 7.33 11.14
N ASP A 70 -3.38 8.23 10.49
CA ASP A 70 -3.91 9.53 10.06
C ASP A 70 -4.85 9.40 8.85
N LYS A 71 -4.53 8.47 7.94
CA LYS A 71 -5.34 8.19 6.74
C LYS A 71 -6.35 7.05 6.96
N GLY A 72 -6.25 6.33 8.07
CA GLY A 72 -7.04 5.13 8.34
C GLY A 72 -6.80 4.03 7.30
N SER A 73 -5.57 3.87 6.82
CA SER A 73 -5.18 2.78 5.91
C SER A 73 -4.30 1.76 6.61
N TRP A 74 -4.30 0.55 6.09
CA TRP A 74 -3.46 -0.53 6.57
C TRP A 74 -3.11 -1.49 5.44
N THR A 75 -1.97 -2.17 5.62
CA THR A 75 -1.50 -3.25 4.76
C THR A 75 -1.07 -4.43 5.62
N LEU A 76 -1.57 -5.63 5.30
CA LEU A 76 -1.06 -6.88 5.84
C LEU A 76 0.12 -7.33 4.99
N ILE A 77 1.29 -7.33 5.58
CA ILE A 77 2.55 -7.67 4.91
C ILE A 77 2.96 -9.09 5.29
N GLY A 78 3.37 -9.87 4.30
CA GLY A 78 3.92 -11.21 4.45
C GLY A 78 5.39 -11.25 4.04
N THR A 79 6.24 -11.77 4.91
CA THR A 79 7.61 -12.18 4.55
C THR A 79 7.60 -13.70 4.30
N PRO A 80 7.95 -14.19 3.10
CA PRO A 80 7.94 -15.62 2.80
C PRO A 80 8.89 -16.39 3.72
N LYS A 81 8.42 -17.53 4.25
CA LYS A 81 9.26 -18.48 4.99
C LYS A 81 10.22 -19.23 4.07
N ASN A 82 9.86 -19.34 2.80
CA ASN A 82 10.68 -19.94 1.75
C ASN A 82 10.77 -18.98 0.55
N PRO A 83 11.97 -18.52 0.18
CA PRO A 83 12.16 -17.59 -0.94
C PRO A 83 11.81 -18.19 -2.30
N MET A 84 11.59 -19.50 -2.40
CA MET A 84 11.16 -20.12 -3.66
C MET A 84 9.70 -19.82 -4.04
N ILE A 85 8.92 -19.26 -3.10
CA ILE A 85 7.49 -18.95 -3.31
C ILE A 85 7.31 -17.67 -4.15
N VAL A 86 8.31 -16.79 -4.17
CA VAL A 86 8.20 -15.43 -4.73
C VAL A 86 8.58 -15.31 -6.22
N GLY A 87 8.90 -16.43 -6.85
CA GLY A 87 9.36 -16.49 -8.23
C GLY A 87 10.84 -16.09 -8.38
N PRO A 88 11.48 -16.46 -9.50
CA PRO A 88 12.94 -16.34 -9.65
C PRO A 88 13.45 -14.90 -9.78
N ASN A 89 12.57 -13.91 -9.89
CA ASN A 89 12.92 -12.52 -10.21
C ASN A 89 13.14 -11.63 -8.97
N ILE A 90 12.93 -12.16 -7.76
CA ILE A 90 13.18 -11.44 -6.52
C ILE A 90 14.43 -12.00 -5.87
N GLU A 91 15.52 -11.23 -5.95
CA GLU A 91 16.76 -11.54 -5.26
C GLU A 91 16.67 -11.07 -3.80
N GLY A 92 16.89 -11.99 -2.86
CA GLY A 92 16.93 -11.68 -1.42
C GLY A 92 15.59 -11.79 -0.70
N GLU A 93 15.44 -11.05 0.41
CA GLU A 93 14.19 -11.00 1.19
C GLU A 93 13.10 -10.26 0.40
N ALA A 94 11.90 -10.83 0.40
CA ALA A 94 10.73 -10.26 -0.24
C ALA A 94 9.70 -9.81 0.80
N LEU A 95 9.00 -8.72 0.51
CA LEU A 95 7.77 -8.34 1.19
C LEU A 95 6.61 -8.51 0.23
N CYS A 96 5.59 -9.23 0.67
CA CYS A 96 4.39 -9.51 -0.07
C CYS A 96 3.21 -8.76 0.55
N ALA A 97 2.53 -7.90 -0.21
CA ALA A 97 1.26 -7.35 0.23
C ALA A 97 0.20 -8.46 0.14
N LEU A 98 -0.23 -8.97 1.30
CA LEU A 98 -1.19 -10.07 1.39
C LEU A 98 -2.63 -9.57 1.33
N ASP A 99 -2.88 -8.41 1.94
CA ASP A 99 -4.12 -7.66 1.82
C ASP A 99 -3.89 -6.19 2.20
N ALA A 100 -4.82 -5.31 1.81
CA ALA A 100 -4.79 -3.91 2.18
C ALA A 100 -6.21 -3.36 2.30
N GLY A 101 -6.37 -2.30 3.07
CA GLY A 101 -7.68 -1.67 3.22
C GLY A 101 -7.64 -0.26 3.78
N THR A 102 -8.79 0.39 3.67
CA THR A 102 -9.11 1.66 4.33
C THR A 102 -10.22 1.39 5.35
N GLY A 103 -10.08 1.85 6.59
CA GLY A 103 -11.06 1.58 7.66
C GLY A 103 -10.42 1.16 8.99
N GLY A 104 -11.24 0.62 9.89
CA GLY A 104 -11.02 0.52 11.35
C GLY A 104 -9.87 -0.35 11.81
N TYR A 105 -8.62 0.03 11.50
CA TYR A 105 -7.50 -0.37 12.33
C TYR A 105 -7.61 0.35 13.70
N PRO A 106 -7.52 -0.35 14.85
CA PRO A 106 -7.11 -1.75 14.99
C PRO A 106 -8.24 -2.81 14.89
N ASP A 107 -9.49 -2.48 15.23
CA ASP A 107 -10.53 -3.47 15.53
C ASP A 107 -10.96 -4.37 14.34
N ASP A 108 -11.20 -3.79 13.16
CA ASP A 108 -11.66 -4.52 11.97
C ASP A 108 -10.55 -5.41 11.41
N VAL A 109 -9.32 -4.92 11.42
CA VAL A 109 -8.14 -5.61 10.87
C VAL A 109 -7.76 -6.77 11.77
N TYR A 110 -7.70 -6.54 13.08
CA TYR A 110 -7.43 -7.59 14.05
C TYR A 110 -8.49 -8.69 13.96
N MET A 111 -9.79 -8.34 13.90
CA MET A 111 -10.85 -9.34 13.81
C MET A 111 -10.78 -10.17 12.52
N LYS A 112 -10.39 -9.57 11.40
CA LYS A 112 -10.23 -10.27 10.11
C LYS A 112 -9.03 -11.23 10.12
N TYR A 113 -7.93 -10.86 10.79
CA TYR A 113 -6.67 -11.60 10.73
C TYR A 113 -6.23 -12.26 12.03
N ARG A 114 -7.06 -12.27 13.07
CA ARG A 114 -6.72 -12.84 14.39
C ARG A 114 -6.17 -14.26 14.35
N ASP A 115 -6.56 -15.08 13.36
CA ASP A 115 -6.10 -16.48 13.26
C ASP A 115 -4.62 -16.55 12.82
N TYR A 116 -4.09 -15.47 12.25
CA TYR A 116 -2.67 -15.32 11.93
C TYR A 116 -1.85 -14.78 13.13
N PHE A 117 -2.49 -14.11 14.07
CA PHE A 117 -1.87 -13.47 15.23
C PHE A 117 -2.23 -14.27 16.50
N PRO A 118 -1.45 -15.30 16.87
CA PRO A 118 -1.74 -16.08 18.08
C PRO A 118 -1.83 -15.12 19.27
N LYS A 119 -2.90 -15.26 20.07
CA LYS A 119 -3.05 -14.45 21.28
C LYS A 119 -1.83 -14.67 22.19
N PRO A 120 -1.34 -13.60 22.84
CA PRO A 120 -0.25 -13.71 23.82
C PRO A 120 -0.59 -14.67 24.96
#